data_AF-A0A933G4Q3-F1
#
_entry.id   AF-A0A933G4Q3-F1
#
_cell.length_a   1.000
_cell.length_b   1.000
_cell.length_c   1.000
_cell.angle_alpha   90.00
_cell.angle_beta   90.00
_cell.angle_gamma   90.00
#
_symmetry.space_group_name_H-M   'P 1'
#
loop_
_entity.id
_entity.type
_entity.pdbx_description
1 polymer ?
#
loop_
_entity_poly.entity_id
_entity_poly.type
_entity_poly.pdbx_seq_one_letter_code
_entity_poly.pdbx_strand_id
1 'polypeptide(L)'
;MRTISVAVAICVLSTAGLAAAQPIFHDQFDSYSGTYLAASSAGVWILDGCNDGRLGGDPFSGTKAVADWKDGSTNLRLGYRNRHDLTAAEMANAAVVHGGTPTCVNGTDDNPLVFTFYIELGPKTSNVYYHLLNIYTELSCGSERAPTPMLIADCTGKIRPHLNLEGDGQPHRSIAIGQIAWADTDPCDPPTSQVPQNFRLTVYDGLRWKILQSPVDMHTCGAYNFVTATVKTATIDLELKSFYNGSTCTGDAGGNRITYTTSIAREYTGPFTAVKIGGIPRDPADGTGCWGQDNAPVNAYPTQGTDIDDVLLQGGEAYDIPAPCDETGACCLPDRVTCQQVPASVCAGIEGATFKGTATICGVGPGKCCADVPFDADFDGDVDMADFAKLQRCLTIGGGTVADECKCIDFDDSGAIDATEVEKFALCASGEGIP
;
A
#
# COMPACT_ATOMS: atom_id res chain seq x y z
N MET A 1 -24.55 -64.00 -0.55
CA MET A 1 -24.95 -62.60 -0.74
C MET A 1 -24.44 -61.81 0.45
N ARG A 2 -23.39 -61.01 0.27
CA ARG A 2 -22.84 -60.12 1.32
C ARG A 2 -23.31 -58.71 1.00
N THR A 3 -24.09 -58.13 1.90
CA THR A 3 -24.58 -56.75 1.83
C THR A 3 -23.43 -55.80 2.16
N ILE A 4 -23.06 -54.96 1.19
CA ILE A 4 -22.14 -53.84 1.36
C ILE A 4 -22.98 -52.65 1.82
N SER A 5 -22.80 -52.24 3.08
CA SER A 5 -23.38 -51.01 3.62
C SER A 5 -22.49 -49.83 3.22
N VAL A 6 -22.93 -49.06 2.23
CA VAL A 6 -22.31 -47.77 1.88
C VAL A 6 -22.79 -46.73 2.91
N ALA A 7 -21.89 -46.33 3.81
CA ALA A 7 -22.10 -45.18 4.68
C ALA A 7 -21.86 -43.91 3.85
N VAL A 8 -22.94 -43.22 3.49
CA VAL A 8 -22.88 -41.88 2.91
C VAL A 8 -22.53 -40.91 4.03
N ALA A 9 -21.27 -40.49 4.10
CA ALA A 9 -20.86 -39.38 4.93
C ALA A 9 -21.41 -38.09 4.32
N ILE A 10 -22.49 -37.57 4.88
CA ILE A 10 -22.99 -36.24 4.56
C ILE A 10 -21.99 -35.25 5.17
N CYS A 11 -21.06 -34.77 4.35
CA CYS A 11 -20.21 -33.65 4.71
C CYS A 11 -21.12 -32.41 4.77
N VAL A 12 -21.50 -32.00 5.98
CA VAL A 12 -22.19 -30.73 6.20
C VAL A 12 -21.14 -29.65 5.98
N LEU A 13 -21.05 -29.14 4.75
CA LEU A 13 -20.39 -27.88 4.44
C LEU A 13 -21.11 -26.81 5.27
N SER A 14 -20.58 -26.49 6.44
CA SER A 14 -20.98 -25.29 7.15
C SER A 14 -20.54 -24.13 6.30
N THR A 15 -21.46 -23.53 5.55
CA THR A 15 -21.29 -22.18 5.03
C THR A 15 -21.31 -21.27 6.25
N ALA A 16 -20.17 -21.18 6.95
CA ALA A 16 -19.90 -20.07 7.82
C ALA A 16 -20.02 -18.85 6.91
N GLY A 17 -21.17 -18.16 6.98
CA GLY A 17 -21.32 -16.89 6.30
C GLY A 17 -20.16 -16.04 6.76
N LEU A 18 -19.28 -15.66 5.83
CA LEU A 18 -18.22 -14.70 6.06
C LEU A 18 -18.88 -13.50 6.73
N ALA A 19 -18.71 -13.38 8.04
CA ALA A 19 -19.10 -12.18 8.75
C ALA A 19 -18.38 -11.05 8.03
N ALA A 20 -19.13 -10.01 7.64
CA ALA A 20 -18.53 -8.87 6.96
C ALA A 20 -17.32 -8.40 7.78
N ALA A 21 -16.14 -8.44 7.17
CA ALA A 21 -14.90 -8.10 7.84
C ALA A 21 -15.07 -6.72 8.50
N GLN A 22 -14.79 -6.64 9.79
CA GLN A 22 -14.80 -5.34 10.48
C GLN A 22 -13.67 -4.49 9.91
N PRO A 23 -13.82 -3.16 9.89
CA PRO A 23 -12.72 -2.30 9.48
C PRO A 23 -11.51 -2.51 10.41
N ILE A 24 -10.31 -2.59 9.81
CA ILE A 24 -9.03 -2.55 10.54
C ILE A 24 -8.88 -1.18 11.17
N PHE A 25 -9.09 -0.15 10.36
CA PHE A 25 -9.01 1.24 10.74
C PHE A 25 -10.13 1.99 10.05
N HIS A 26 -10.85 2.82 10.80
CA HIS A 26 -11.86 3.71 10.26
C HIS A 26 -11.80 5.01 11.03
N ASP A 27 -11.53 6.07 10.29
CA ASP A 27 -11.62 7.43 10.80
C ASP A 27 -12.66 8.17 9.96
N GLN A 28 -13.74 8.61 10.61
CA GLN A 28 -14.74 9.49 10.01
C GLN A 28 -14.46 10.88 10.55
N PHE A 29 -14.03 11.81 9.71
CA PHE A 29 -13.99 13.20 10.13
C PHE A 29 -15.38 13.80 9.88
N ASP A 30 -15.98 14.39 10.92
CA ASP A 30 -17.26 15.08 10.75
C ASP A 30 -17.04 16.30 9.84
N SER A 31 -17.55 16.19 8.60
CA SER A 31 -17.51 17.11 7.44
C SER A 31 -17.76 18.63 7.63
N TYR A 32 -17.84 19.15 8.86
CA TYR A 32 -18.08 20.58 9.13
C TYR A 32 -16.93 21.32 9.81
N SER A 33 -15.84 20.64 10.17
CA SER A 33 -14.62 21.31 10.63
C SER A 33 -13.49 20.98 9.66
N GLY A 34 -13.18 21.89 8.73
CA GLY A 34 -11.99 21.80 7.91
C GLY A 34 -10.79 21.45 8.78
N THR A 35 -10.23 20.26 8.55
CA THR A 35 -9.00 19.70 9.13
C THR A 35 -8.62 20.18 10.55
N TYR A 36 -9.12 19.52 11.59
CA TYR A 36 -8.37 19.36 12.84
C TYR A 36 -8.35 17.87 13.21
N LEU A 37 -7.17 17.25 13.11
CA LEU A 37 -7.00 15.85 13.47
C LEU A 37 -7.15 15.66 14.98
N ALA A 38 -7.99 14.71 15.39
CA ALA A 38 -8.01 14.16 16.74
C ALA A 38 -8.17 12.63 16.65
N ALA A 39 -7.14 11.88 17.04
CA ALA A 39 -7.21 10.42 17.17
C ALA A 39 -7.20 10.02 18.65
N SER A 40 -8.10 9.11 19.05
CA SER A 40 -8.08 8.41 20.34
C SER A 40 -8.20 6.90 20.07
N SER A 41 -7.57 6.01 20.82
CA SER A 41 -7.89 5.80 22.25
C SER A 41 -6.69 5.47 23.14
N ALA A 42 -5.45 5.47 22.63
CA ALA A 42 -4.25 5.21 23.46
C ALA A 42 -2.95 5.89 22.99
N GLY A 43 -3.04 7.09 22.40
CA GLY A 43 -1.95 8.07 22.40
C GLY A 43 -1.29 8.38 21.06
N VAL A 44 -1.89 9.34 20.34
CA VAL A 44 -1.18 10.42 19.63
C VAL A 44 -2.05 11.67 19.76
N TRP A 45 -1.54 12.73 20.40
CA TRP A 45 -2.24 14.01 20.51
C TRP A 45 -1.84 14.89 19.33
N ILE A 46 -2.79 15.34 18.53
CA ILE A 46 -2.59 16.44 17.57
C ILE A 46 -3.24 17.68 18.15
N LEU A 47 -2.41 18.68 18.42
CA LEU A 47 -2.81 20.03 18.78
C LEU A 47 -2.86 20.85 17.50
N ASP A 48 -3.99 21.53 17.30
CA ASP A 48 -4.01 22.81 16.59
C ASP A 48 -2.91 23.71 17.17
N GLY A 49 -2.11 24.33 16.31
CA GLY A 49 -1.16 25.34 16.74
C GLY A 49 0.11 25.43 15.91
N CYS A 50 0.05 26.13 14.78
CA CYS A 50 1.19 26.94 14.35
C CYS A 50 1.01 28.39 14.84
N ASN A 51 0.79 28.55 16.16
CA ASN A 51 0.99 29.81 16.87
C ASN A 51 1.64 29.55 18.26
N ASP A 52 2.89 30.00 18.37
CA ASP A 52 3.55 30.52 19.56
C ASP A 52 3.19 30.01 20.97
N GLY A 53 3.15 28.69 21.21
CA GLY A 53 3.43 28.12 22.54
C GLY A 53 2.63 28.72 23.72
N ARG A 54 1.44 29.27 23.46
CA ARG A 54 0.56 29.87 24.46
C ARG A 54 -0.82 29.25 24.31
N LEU A 55 -1.00 28.17 25.07
CA LEU A 55 -2.33 27.74 25.49
C LEU A 55 -2.91 28.85 26.37
N GLY A 56 -3.87 29.60 25.84
CA GLY A 56 -4.72 30.44 26.67
C GLY A 56 -5.67 29.58 27.51
N GLY A 57 -5.23 29.16 28.71
CA GLY A 57 -6.02 28.63 29.85
C GLY A 57 -6.76 27.30 29.61
N ASP A 58 -6.70 26.25 30.43
CA ASP A 58 -6.53 26.12 31.89
C ASP A 58 -6.06 24.65 32.22
N PRO A 59 -5.79 24.21 33.47
CA PRO A 59 -4.49 24.21 34.09
C PRO A 59 -4.13 22.85 34.74
N PHE A 60 -4.12 21.71 34.03
CA PHE A 60 -3.70 20.45 34.68
C PHE A 60 -2.75 19.60 33.83
N SER A 61 -1.46 19.96 34.00
CA SER A 61 -0.30 19.07 34.17
C SER A 61 0.05 18.03 33.08
N GLY A 62 1.20 18.27 32.44
CA GLY A 62 2.09 17.20 31.99
C GLY A 62 2.78 17.45 30.66
N THR A 63 3.97 18.06 30.68
CA THR A 63 4.91 18.16 29.56
C THR A 63 5.31 16.80 28.98
N LYS A 64 5.26 16.62 27.65
CA LYS A 64 6.21 15.82 26.87
C LYS A 64 6.41 16.42 25.46
N ALA A 65 7.68 16.54 25.06
CA ALA A 65 8.15 17.00 23.76
C ALA A 65 8.33 15.81 22.79
N VAL A 66 8.23 16.06 21.48
CA VAL A 66 8.88 15.23 20.46
C VAL A 66 9.69 16.15 19.54
N ALA A 67 11.01 16.01 19.65
CA ALA A 67 11.96 16.43 18.63
C ALA A 67 12.20 15.23 17.72
N ASP A 68 12.09 15.40 16.40
CA ASP A 68 12.69 14.48 15.44
C ASP A 68 13.81 15.23 14.71
N TRP A 69 15.03 14.98 15.16
CA TRP A 69 16.27 15.52 14.61
C TRP A 69 17.19 14.34 14.34
N LYS A 70 17.46 14.06 13.05
CA LYS A 70 18.74 13.53 12.55
C LYS A 70 18.73 13.38 11.03
N ASP A 71 19.25 14.38 10.33
CA ASP A 71 20.55 14.23 9.67
C ASP A 71 21.27 15.59 9.70
N GLY A 72 22.59 15.56 9.84
CA GLY A 72 23.44 16.73 10.05
C GLY A 72 23.85 17.44 8.76
N SER A 73 23.05 17.38 7.69
CA SER A 73 23.33 18.11 6.45
C SER A 73 22.12 18.94 6.02
N THR A 74 22.39 20.20 5.73
CA THR A 74 21.40 21.27 5.53
C THR A 74 20.43 20.96 4.39
N ASN A 75 19.18 20.61 4.73
CA ASN A 75 17.94 21.00 4.04
C ASN A 75 16.73 20.60 4.90
N LEU A 76 16.21 21.54 5.70
CA LEU A 76 14.97 21.36 6.47
C LEU A 76 13.80 21.17 5.50
N ARG A 77 13.25 19.96 5.40
CA ARG A 77 11.97 19.69 4.72
C ARG A 77 10.95 19.27 5.78
N LEU A 78 10.21 20.24 6.30
CA LEU A 78 9.25 20.08 7.39
C LEU A 78 7.90 19.54 6.89
N GLY A 79 7.85 18.30 6.40
CA GLY A 79 6.58 17.72 5.91
C GLY A 79 5.52 17.64 7.01
N TYR A 80 4.28 18.06 6.73
CA TYR A 80 3.15 17.71 7.59
C TYR A 80 2.93 16.20 7.46
N ARG A 81 3.00 15.51 8.59
CA ARG A 81 3.11 14.04 8.63
C ARG A 81 2.19 13.52 9.71
N ASN A 82 1.00 13.08 9.31
CA ASN A 82 0.19 12.24 10.19
C ASN A 82 0.58 10.80 9.93
N ARG A 83 0.97 10.11 10.99
CA ARG A 83 1.26 8.68 10.98
C ARG A 83 0.37 8.04 12.02
N HIS A 84 -0.43 7.08 11.58
CA HIS A 84 -1.14 6.17 12.44
C HIS A 84 -0.44 4.81 12.35
N ASP A 85 0.24 4.42 13.43
CA ASP A 85 0.78 3.07 13.55
C ASP A 85 -0.37 2.12 13.88
N LEU A 86 -0.57 1.10 13.03
CA LEU A 86 -1.61 0.12 13.22
C LEU A 86 -1.29 -0.69 14.49
N THR A 87 -2.23 -0.71 15.42
CA THR A 87 -2.13 -1.50 16.63
C THR A 87 -2.45 -2.97 16.36
N ALA A 88 -1.93 -3.86 17.20
CA ALA A 88 -2.28 -5.29 17.09
C ALA A 88 -3.79 -5.54 17.21
N ALA A 89 -4.52 -4.72 17.97
CA ALA A 89 -5.97 -4.82 18.12
C ALA A 89 -6.70 -4.44 16.82
N GLU A 90 -6.25 -3.40 16.13
CA GLU A 90 -6.78 -3.00 14.82
C GLU A 90 -6.48 -4.07 13.76
N MET A 91 -5.25 -4.58 13.72
CA MET A 91 -4.88 -5.64 12.77
C MET A 91 -5.58 -6.97 13.02
N ALA A 92 -6.02 -7.24 14.26
CA ALA A 92 -6.85 -8.40 14.55
C ALA A 92 -8.25 -8.35 13.90
N ASN A 93 -8.66 -7.19 13.36
CA ASN A 93 -9.89 -7.06 12.57
C ASN A 93 -9.68 -7.41 11.08
N ALA A 94 -8.45 -7.76 10.65
CA ALA A 94 -8.19 -8.22 9.29
C ALA A 94 -9.01 -9.48 8.96
N ALA A 95 -9.20 -9.76 7.66
CA ALA A 95 -10.01 -10.89 7.22
C ALA A 95 -9.42 -12.24 7.65
N VAL A 96 -8.09 -12.33 7.66
CA VAL A 96 -7.34 -13.51 8.12
C VAL A 96 -6.25 -13.06 9.07
N VAL A 97 -6.03 -13.83 10.14
CA VAL A 97 -4.95 -13.59 11.12
C VAL A 97 -4.09 -14.84 11.22
N HIS A 98 -2.79 -14.68 10.94
CA HIS A 98 -1.79 -15.74 11.01
C HIS A 98 -0.86 -15.50 12.21
N GLY A 99 -0.73 -16.51 13.08
CA GLY A 99 0.15 -16.46 14.24
C GLY A 99 -0.51 -15.91 15.51
N GLY A 100 0.29 -15.28 16.38
CA GLY A 100 -0.14 -14.82 17.69
C GLY A 100 -0.67 -13.39 17.67
N THR A 101 0.24 -12.42 17.85
CA THR A 101 -0.11 -11.00 17.91
C THR A 101 0.25 -10.35 16.58
N PRO A 102 -0.71 -10.00 15.71
CA PRO A 102 -0.37 -9.44 14.41
C PRO A 102 0.41 -8.14 14.58
N THR A 103 1.47 -7.99 13.79
CA THR A 103 2.36 -6.82 13.79
C THR A 103 2.33 -6.07 12.47
N CYS A 104 1.70 -6.65 11.44
CA CYS A 104 1.53 -6.04 10.13
C CYS A 104 0.32 -6.64 9.39
N VAL A 105 -0.14 -5.97 8.33
CA VAL A 105 -1.20 -6.42 7.43
C VAL A 105 -0.76 -6.33 5.97
N ASN A 106 -1.11 -7.30 5.14
CA ASN A 106 -0.87 -7.27 3.69
C ASN A 106 -2.17 -7.55 2.92
N GLY A 107 -2.22 -7.16 1.67
CA GLY A 107 -3.26 -7.58 0.73
C GLY A 107 -2.80 -8.78 -0.09
N THR A 108 -3.65 -9.81 -0.18
CA THR A 108 -3.47 -10.98 -1.06
C THR A 108 -4.59 -11.02 -2.11
N ASP A 109 -4.51 -11.94 -3.07
CA ASP A 109 -5.59 -12.13 -4.05
C ASP A 109 -6.87 -12.69 -3.40
N ASP A 110 -6.71 -13.60 -2.44
CA ASP A 110 -7.82 -14.21 -1.70
C ASP A 110 -8.41 -13.27 -0.64
N ASN A 111 -7.55 -12.47 0.01
CA ASN A 111 -7.91 -11.52 1.05
C ASN A 111 -7.29 -10.14 0.74
N PRO A 112 -7.85 -9.40 -0.21
CA PRO A 112 -7.31 -8.10 -0.58
C PRO A 112 -7.44 -7.10 0.56
N LEU A 113 -6.45 -6.21 0.67
CA LEU A 113 -6.47 -5.09 1.60
C LEU A 113 -7.11 -3.90 0.89
N VAL A 114 -8.28 -3.46 1.36
CA VAL A 114 -9.06 -2.39 0.76
C VAL A 114 -8.83 -1.10 1.54
N PHE A 115 -8.35 -0.09 0.84
CA PHE A 115 -8.03 1.23 1.36
C PHE A 115 -8.86 2.29 0.66
N THR A 116 -9.80 2.89 1.38
CA THR A 116 -10.71 3.91 0.85
C THR A 116 -10.46 5.23 1.54
N PHE A 117 -10.53 6.32 0.80
CA PHE A 117 -10.49 7.66 1.36
C PHE A 117 -11.24 8.66 0.47
N TYR A 118 -11.72 9.71 1.09
CA TYR A 118 -12.22 10.90 0.44
C TYR A 118 -11.08 11.87 0.15
N ILE A 119 -11.15 12.53 -1.00
CA ILE A 119 -10.26 13.64 -1.32
C ILE A 119 -11.06 14.78 -1.98
N GLU A 120 -11.05 15.93 -1.31
CA GLU A 120 -11.53 17.20 -1.83
C GLU A 120 -10.35 18.13 -2.10
N LEU A 121 -10.52 18.93 -3.13
CA LEU A 121 -9.47 19.63 -3.81
C LEU A 121 -9.90 21.08 -3.95
N GLY A 122 -9.11 21.98 -3.37
CA GLY A 122 -9.41 23.40 -3.27
C GLY A 122 -9.89 24.08 -4.58
N PRO A 123 -10.58 25.22 -4.46
CA PRO A 123 -11.75 25.58 -5.27
C PRO A 123 -11.46 25.85 -6.75
N LYS A 124 -12.55 25.81 -7.54
CA LYS A 124 -12.69 26.23 -8.97
C LYS A 124 -12.15 27.63 -9.32
N THR A 125 -11.59 28.37 -8.37
CA THR A 125 -11.17 29.75 -8.56
C THR A 125 -9.77 29.80 -9.15
N SER A 126 -9.58 30.70 -10.11
CA SER A 126 -8.34 31.01 -10.84
C SER A 126 -7.17 31.51 -9.98
N ASN A 127 -7.16 31.25 -8.67
CA ASN A 127 -6.16 31.78 -7.77
C ASN A 127 -4.95 30.85 -7.77
N VAL A 128 -4.00 31.24 -8.63
CA VAL A 128 -2.78 30.51 -9.03
C VAL A 128 -1.91 29.98 -7.88
N TYR A 129 -2.10 30.46 -6.65
CA TYR A 129 -1.27 30.14 -5.49
C TYR A 129 -1.66 28.85 -4.75
N TYR A 130 -2.88 28.32 -4.96
CA TYR A 130 -3.37 27.14 -4.21
C TYR A 130 -3.07 25.81 -4.91
N HIS A 131 -2.42 25.84 -6.07
CA HIS A 131 -2.33 24.70 -6.97
C HIS A 131 -1.07 23.82 -6.82
N LEU A 132 -0.31 23.96 -5.74
CA LEU A 132 1.01 23.29 -5.61
C LEU A 132 1.07 22.22 -4.51
N LEU A 133 -0.04 21.91 -3.85
CA LEU A 133 -0.04 20.93 -2.77
C LEU A 133 -0.27 19.53 -3.32
N ASN A 134 0.82 18.76 -3.38
CA ASN A 134 0.70 17.31 -3.47
C ASN A 134 0.14 16.83 -2.13
N ILE A 135 -0.96 16.08 -2.19
CA ILE A 135 -1.59 15.47 -1.02
C ILE A 135 -1.85 14.01 -1.34
N TYR A 136 -1.49 13.14 -0.41
CA TYR A 136 -1.66 11.70 -0.62
C TYR A 136 -1.87 10.97 0.71
N THR A 137 -2.54 9.84 0.61
CA THR A 137 -2.58 8.82 1.64
C THR A 137 -1.54 7.76 1.31
N GLU A 138 -1.00 7.08 2.32
CA GLU A 138 0.08 6.14 2.16
C GLU A 138 -0.11 4.95 3.11
N LEU A 139 0.07 3.74 2.59
CA LEU A 139 0.28 2.53 3.37
C LEU A 139 1.78 2.24 3.39
N SER A 140 2.34 1.95 4.56
CA SER A 140 3.80 1.84 4.71
C SER A 140 4.21 0.84 5.76
N CYS A 141 5.43 0.32 5.62
CA CYS A 141 6.10 -0.45 6.65
C CYS A 141 7.06 0.44 7.44
N GLY A 142 6.78 0.61 8.73
CA GLY A 142 7.66 1.30 9.66
C GLY A 142 7.83 2.78 9.29
N SER A 143 9.07 3.25 9.30
CA SER A 143 9.39 4.65 9.00
C SER A 143 9.54 4.98 7.51
N GLU A 144 9.57 3.97 6.63
CA GLU A 144 9.67 4.13 5.17
C GLU A 144 8.53 4.96 4.61
N ARG A 145 8.78 5.60 3.46
CA ARG A 145 7.81 6.48 2.83
C ARG A 145 7.94 6.48 1.33
N ALA A 146 6.84 6.82 0.66
CA ALA A 146 6.92 7.16 -0.74
C ALA A 146 7.81 8.41 -0.86
N PRO A 147 8.82 8.39 -1.75
CA PRO A 147 9.65 9.56 -1.97
C PRO A 147 8.71 10.67 -2.42
N THR A 148 8.78 11.83 -1.75
CA THR A 148 8.05 13.03 -2.19
C THR A 148 8.93 13.74 -3.19
N PRO A 149 8.68 13.60 -4.49
CA PRO A 149 9.54 14.26 -5.45
C PRO A 149 9.28 15.75 -5.40
N MET A 150 10.29 16.45 -4.89
CA MET A 150 10.51 17.84 -5.23
C MET A 150 11.90 17.91 -5.82
N LEU A 151 11.95 17.90 -7.15
CA LEU A 151 13.09 18.47 -7.86
C LEU A 151 12.96 19.99 -7.78
N ILE A 152 13.96 20.64 -7.18
CA ILE A 152 14.10 22.09 -7.17
C ILE A 152 14.62 22.48 -8.55
N ALA A 153 13.74 22.86 -9.47
CA ALA A 153 14.13 23.41 -10.76
C ALA A 153 14.16 24.94 -10.66
N ASP A 154 15.35 25.52 -10.77
CA ASP A 154 15.58 26.96 -10.77
C ASP A 154 15.59 27.50 -12.22
N CYS A 155 14.66 28.41 -12.52
CA CYS A 155 14.82 29.38 -13.62
C CYS A 155 15.01 30.83 -13.11
N THR A 156 14.81 31.09 -11.80
CA THR A 156 14.93 32.41 -11.12
C THR A 156 15.16 32.34 -9.58
N GLY A 157 15.49 31.19 -9.00
CA GLY A 157 15.65 30.96 -7.56
C GLY A 157 14.36 30.62 -6.80
N LYS A 158 13.26 30.34 -7.50
CA LYS A 158 11.98 29.92 -6.90
C LYS A 158 11.82 28.41 -6.93
N ILE A 159 11.49 27.82 -5.79
CA ILE A 159 11.19 26.39 -5.65
C ILE A 159 9.84 26.08 -6.29
N ARG A 160 9.81 25.09 -7.19
CA ARG A 160 8.56 24.50 -7.65
C ARG A 160 8.59 22.98 -7.47
N PRO A 161 7.47 22.37 -7.02
CA PRO A 161 7.38 20.93 -6.92
C PRO A 161 7.43 20.32 -8.33
N HIS A 162 8.41 19.48 -8.59
CA HIS A 162 8.45 18.63 -9.77
C HIS A 162 8.44 17.15 -9.35
N LEU A 163 7.45 16.42 -9.87
CA LEU A 163 7.29 14.99 -9.66
C LEU A 163 8.27 14.22 -10.55
N ASN A 164 9.37 13.74 -9.97
CA ASN A 164 10.16 12.68 -10.56
C ASN A 164 9.33 11.39 -10.54
N LEU A 165 8.86 10.98 -11.71
CA LEU A 165 8.08 9.76 -11.86
C LEU A 165 8.88 8.52 -11.47
N GLU A 166 10.19 8.52 -11.69
CA GLU A 166 11.07 7.39 -11.34
C GLU A 166 11.35 7.31 -9.82
N GLY A 167 10.69 8.12 -8.99
CA GLY A 167 10.96 8.18 -7.56
C GLY A 167 12.36 8.72 -7.26
N ASP A 168 13.10 8.07 -6.37
CA ASP A 168 14.53 8.28 -6.18
C ASP A 168 15.37 7.10 -6.75
N GLY A 169 14.73 6.23 -7.54
CA GLY A 169 15.33 5.02 -8.10
C GLY A 169 15.58 3.91 -7.07
N GLN A 170 15.11 4.05 -5.83
CA GLN A 170 15.18 3.01 -4.80
C GLN A 170 13.80 2.42 -4.51
N PRO A 171 13.71 1.10 -4.28
CA PRO A 171 12.50 0.51 -3.73
C PRO A 171 12.23 1.03 -2.33
N HIS A 172 10.98 1.43 -2.08
CA HIS A 172 10.47 1.86 -0.79
C HIS A 172 9.35 0.94 -0.33
N ARG A 173 9.30 0.69 0.98
CA ARG A 173 8.30 -0.19 1.60
C ARG A 173 7.00 0.56 1.89
N SER A 174 6.44 1.14 0.83
CA SER A 174 5.25 1.97 0.91
C SER A 174 4.54 2.02 -0.43
N ILE A 175 3.22 2.16 -0.40
CA ILE A 175 2.41 2.55 -1.53
C ILE A 175 1.66 3.82 -1.15
N ALA A 176 1.55 4.77 -2.08
CA ALA A 176 0.90 6.05 -1.82
C ALA A 176 -0.06 6.39 -2.94
N ILE A 177 -1.19 6.98 -2.61
CA ILE A 177 -2.24 7.32 -3.56
C ILE A 177 -2.72 8.71 -3.22
N GLY A 178 -2.77 9.57 -4.22
CA GLY A 178 -3.24 10.91 -3.97
C GLY A 178 -3.20 11.77 -5.20
N GLN A 179 -3.45 13.04 -4.96
CA GLN A 179 -3.35 14.04 -5.98
C GLN A 179 -1.97 14.65 -5.95
N ILE A 180 -1.30 14.56 -7.10
CA ILE A 180 -0.03 15.21 -7.32
C ILE A 180 -0.23 16.24 -8.43
N ALA A 181 0.17 17.47 -8.14
CA ALA A 181 0.23 18.53 -9.13
C ALA A 181 1.21 18.10 -10.22
N TRP A 182 0.73 17.98 -11.45
CA TRP A 182 1.65 17.81 -12.56
C TRP A 182 2.37 19.14 -12.75
N ALA A 183 3.66 19.14 -12.43
CA ALA A 183 4.50 20.29 -12.67
C ALA A 183 4.46 20.61 -14.15
N ASP A 184 4.20 21.88 -14.43
CA ASP A 184 4.64 22.58 -15.63
C ASP A 184 5.95 21.95 -16.17
N THR A 185 5.85 21.37 -17.37
CA THR A 185 6.98 20.69 -18.03
C THR A 185 8.08 21.67 -18.44
N ASP A 186 7.80 22.98 -18.42
CA ASP A 186 8.77 24.05 -18.64
C ASP A 186 8.74 25.03 -17.46
N PRO A 187 9.48 24.75 -16.36
CA PRO A 187 9.50 25.63 -15.18
C PRO A 187 9.98 27.07 -15.47
N CYS A 188 10.47 27.35 -16.69
CA CYS A 188 10.97 28.65 -17.14
C CYS A 188 9.94 29.46 -17.95
N ASP A 189 8.74 28.96 -18.18
CA ASP A 189 7.66 29.70 -18.83
C ASP A 189 7.18 30.90 -17.95
N PRO A 190 6.47 31.93 -18.47
CA PRO A 190 6.13 33.13 -17.69
C PRO A 190 5.05 32.87 -16.61
N PRO A 191 5.02 33.59 -15.46
CA PRO A 191 4.13 33.36 -14.30
C PRO A 191 2.63 33.14 -14.57
N THR A 192 2.12 33.66 -15.68
CA THR A 192 0.73 33.50 -16.08
C THR A 192 0.43 32.15 -16.76
N SER A 193 1.44 31.38 -17.16
CA SER A 193 1.33 30.00 -17.66
C SER A 193 1.75 28.93 -16.64
N GLN A 194 2.35 29.34 -15.52
CA GLN A 194 2.93 28.51 -14.44
C GLN A 194 1.92 27.82 -13.50
N VAL A 195 0.66 27.65 -13.91
CA VAL A 195 -0.32 26.98 -13.05
C VAL A 195 -0.34 25.51 -13.44
N PRO A 196 -0.12 24.57 -12.51
CA PRO A 196 -0.51 23.18 -12.71
C PRO A 196 -2.02 23.15 -12.98
N GLN A 197 -2.39 23.16 -14.26
CA GLN A 197 -3.81 23.08 -14.64
C GLN A 197 -4.33 21.65 -14.56
N ASN A 198 -3.40 20.69 -14.46
CA ASN A 198 -3.69 19.28 -14.57
C ASN A 198 -3.22 18.57 -13.31
N PHE A 199 -4.11 18.50 -12.33
CA PHE A 199 -3.93 17.55 -11.25
C PHE A 199 -4.30 16.16 -11.70
N ARG A 200 -3.50 15.19 -11.28
CA ARG A 200 -3.72 13.80 -11.60
C ARG A 200 -3.74 12.97 -10.34
N LEU A 201 -4.71 12.06 -10.27
CA LEU A 201 -4.60 10.93 -9.37
C LEU A 201 -3.34 10.15 -9.76
N THR A 202 -2.43 10.02 -8.80
CA THR A 202 -1.12 9.43 -8.98
C THR A 202 -0.94 8.36 -7.92
N VAL A 203 -0.28 7.26 -8.30
CA VAL A 203 0.01 6.15 -7.38
C VAL A 203 1.49 5.87 -7.35
N TYR A 204 2.06 5.83 -6.15
CA TYR A 204 3.36 5.27 -5.89
C TYR A 204 3.23 3.77 -5.66
N ASP A 205 3.88 2.96 -6.49
CA ASP A 205 3.74 1.49 -6.50
C ASP A 205 4.74 0.75 -5.60
N GLY A 206 5.63 1.49 -4.92
CA GLY A 206 6.77 0.95 -4.19
C GLY A 206 8.12 1.32 -4.80
N LEU A 207 8.17 1.73 -6.07
CA LEU A 207 9.40 2.14 -6.74
C LEU A 207 9.25 3.49 -7.44
N ARG A 208 8.10 3.73 -8.07
CA ARG A 208 7.88 4.88 -8.94
C ARG A 208 6.47 5.43 -8.82
N TRP A 209 6.33 6.70 -9.13
CA TRP A 209 5.04 7.36 -9.27
C TRP A 209 4.48 7.10 -10.66
N LYS A 210 3.29 6.49 -10.70
CA LYS A 210 2.50 6.24 -11.90
C LYS A 210 1.37 7.25 -11.98
N ILE A 211 1.37 8.04 -13.04
CA ILE A 211 0.23 8.89 -13.40
C ILE A 211 -0.82 8.02 -14.08
N LEU A 212 -2.05 8.06 -13.59
CA LEU A 212 -3.15 7.31 -14.19
C LEU A 212 -3.66 8.08 -15.43
N GLN A 213 -3.12 7.71 -16.60
CA GLN A 213 -3.60 8.19 -17.89
C GLN A 213 -4.67 7.22 -18.40
N SER A 214 -5.94 7.55 -18.17
CA SER A 214 -7.07 6.86 -18.82
C SER A 214 -7.40 7.56 -20.15
N PRO A 215 -8.03 6.88 -21.13
CA PRO A 215 -8.58 7.54 -22.33
C PRO A 215 -9.57 8.67 -21.99
N VAL A 216 -10.13 8.64 -20.78
CA VAL A 216 -10.70 9.80 -20.08
C VAL A 216 -9.79 10.03 -18.89
N ASP A 217 -8.81 10.90 -19.05
CA ASP A 217 -7.98 11.43 -17.96
C ASP A 217 -8.76 11.40 -16.63
N MET A 218 -8.24 10.74 -15.59
CA MET A 218 -8.85 10.74 -14.24
C MET A 218 -8.66 12.13 -13.62
N HIS A 219 -9.29 13.13 -14.23
CA HIS A 219 -9.46 14.45 -13.65
C HIS A 219 -10.41 14.31 -12.48
N THR A 220 -10.01 14.92 -11.39
CA THR A 220 -10.83 15.05 -10.20
C THR A 220 -11.63 16.34 -10.30
N CYS A 221 -12.83 16.32 -9.73
CA CYS A 221 -13.56 17.55 -9.50
C CYS A 221 -13.11 18.17 -8.18
N GLY A 222 -13.30 19.48 -8.04
CA GLY A 222 -12.93 20.17 -6.79
C GLY A 222 -13.53 19.52 -5.54
N ALA A 223 -14.71 18.89 -5.62
CA ALA A 223 -15.31 18.26 -4.45
C ALA A 223 -15.74 16.81 -4.73
N TYR A 224 -15.72 16.00 -3.66
CA TYR A 224 -16.34 14.68 -3.59
C TYR A 224 -15.75 13.57 -4.46
N ASN A 225 -14.43 13.42 -4.45
CA ASN A 225 -13.79 12.26 -5.04
C ASN A 225 -13.58 11.17 -3.99
N PHE A 226 -14.03 9.96 -4.29
CA PHE A 226 -13.78 8.79 -3.44
C PHE A 226 -12.82 7.88 -4.16
N VAL A 227 -11.71 7.58 -3.52
CA VAL A 227 -10.69 6.69 -4.04
C VAL A 227 -10.74 5.42 -3.22
N THR A 228 -10.88 4.28 -3.89
CA THR A 228 -10.74 2.96 -3.29
C THR A 228 -9.58 2.25 -3.97
N ALA A 229 -8.62 1.80 -3.18
CA ALA A 229 -7.49 1.00 -3.62
C ALA A 229 -7.62 -0.40 -3.03
N THR A 230 -7.69 -1.39 -3.88
CA THR A 230 -7.73 -2.81 -3.51
C THR A 230 -6.34 -3.38 -3.75
N VAL A 231 -5.56 -3.48 -2.68
CA VAL A 231 -4.19 -3.99 -2.70
C VAL A 231 -4.23 -5.51 -2.68
N LYS A 232 -3.62 -6.13 -3.69
CA LYS A 232 -3.49 -7.58 -3.87
C LYS A 232 -2.02 -7.98 -3.78
N THR A 233 -1.74 -9.26 -4.04
CA THR A 233 -0.37 -9.81 -4.03
C THR A 233 0.55 -9.04 -4.96
N ALA A 234 0.15 -8.87 -6.23
CA ALA A 234 0.98 -8.30 -7.29
C ALA A 234 0.39 -7.04 -7.94
N THR A 235 -0.83 -6.64 -7.59
CA THR A 235 -1.49 -5.48 -8.20
C THR A 235 -2.16 -4.57 -7.17
N ILE A 236 -2.45 -3.35 -7.60
CA ILE A 236 -3.31 -2.41 -6.90
C ILE A 236 -4.45 -2.07 -7.88
N ASP A 237 -5.65 -2.54 -7.57
CA ASP A 237 -6.85 -2.18 -8.34
C ASP A 237 -7.42 -0.88 -7.77
N LEU A 238 -7.58 0.12 -8.61
CA LEU A 238 -8.01 1.45 -8.23
C LEU A 238 -9.41 1.70 -8.76
N GLU A 239 -10.28 2.21 -7.90
CA GLU A 239 -11.59 2.74 -8.23
C GLU A 239 -11.65 4.20 -7.80
N LEU A 240 -11.96 5.11 -8.74
CA LEU A 240 -12.25 6.50 -8.46
C LEU A 240 -13.72 6.77 -8.78
N LYS A 241 -14.47 7.23 -7.79
CA LYS A 241 -15.81 7.78 -7.99
C LYS A 241 -15.72 9.30 -7.96
N SER A 242 -15.93 9.94 -9.10
CA SER A 242 -15.84 11.40 -9.27
C SER A 242 -17.06 11.98 -9.98
N PHE A 243 -17.37 13.25 -9.77
CA PHE A 243 -18.35 14.00 -10.57
C PHE A 243 -17.80 14.46 -11.92
N TYR A 244 -16.54 14.17 -12.24
CA TYR A 244 -16.00 14.47 -13.57
C TYR A 244 -16.61 13.52 -14.60
N ASN A 245 -17.02 14.05 -15.76
CA ASN A 245 -17.62 13.25 -16.85
C ASN A 245 -16.82 13.26 -18.15
N GLY A 246 -15.56 13.71 -18.10
CA GLY A 246 -14.73 13.94 -19.29
C GLY A 246 -14.78 15.37 -19.82
N SER A 247 -15.72 16.21 -19.35
CA SER A 247 -15.86 17.60 -19.80
C SER A 247 -16.22 18.60 -18.69
N THR A 248 -17.04 18.19 -17.72
CA THR A 248 -17.54 19.05 -16.64
C THR A 248 -17.57 18.32 -15.31
N CYS A 249 -17.70 19.09 -14.22
CA CYS A 249 -17.87 18.60 -12.86
C CYS A 249 -19.33 18.60 -12.43
N THR A 250 -20.14 17.79 -13.11
CA THR A 250 -21.60 17.72 -12.92
C THR A 250 -22.11 16.30 -12.67
N GLY A 251 -21.25 15.30 -12.75
CA GLY A 251 -21.63 13.89 -12.81
C GLY A 251 -22.21 13.50 -14.17
N ASP A 252 -22.86 12.34 -14.20
CA ASP A 252 -23.71 11.93 -15.32
C ASP A 252 -25.00 12.79 -15.42
N ALA A 253 -25.89 12.46 -16.36
CA ALA A 253 -27.14 13.21 -16.54
C ALA A 253 -28.07 13.22 -15.32
N GLY A 254 -27.85 12.32 -14.35
CA GLY A 254 -28.58 12.24 -13.08
C GLY A 254 -27.83 12.88 -11.90
N GLY A 255 -26.64 13.44 -12.12
CA GLY A 255 -25.79 13.91 -11.04
C GLY A 255 -25.15 12.77 -10.24
N ASN A 256 -25.05 11.57 -10.81
CA ASN A 256 -24.31 10.47 -10.18
C ASN A 256 -22.82 10.62 -10.44
N ARG A 257 -22.02 10.07 -9.52
CA ARG A 257 -20.57 9.94 -9.73
C ARG A 257 -20.30 8.90 -10.82
N ILE A 258 -19.32 9.20 -11.64
CA ILE A 258 -18.78 8.28 -12.64
C ILE A 258 -17.66 7.50 -11.96
N THR A 259 -17.71 6.19 -12.16
CA THR A 259 -16.71 5.25 -11.64
C THR A 259 -15.66 5.00 -12.71
N TYR A 260 -14.41 5.23 -12.35
CA TYR A 260 -13.24 4.92 -13.16
C TYR A 260 -12.46 3.80 -12.48
N THR A 261 -12.08 2.77 -13.22
CA THR A 261 -11.27 1.68 -12.69
C THR A 261 -9.99 1.47 -13.50
N THR A 262 -8.92 1.08 -12.83
CA THR A 262 -7.67 0.65 -13.46
C THR A 262 -6.92 -0.30 -12.52
N SER A 263 -5.97 -1.05 -13.04
CA SER A 263 -5.09 -1.91 -12.26
C SER A 263 -3.64 -1.60 -12.60
N ILE A 264 -2.80 -1.50 -11.58
CA ILE A 264 -1.36 -1.28 -11.76
C ILE A 264 -0.59 -2.40 -11.07
N ALA A 265 0.54 -2.79 -11.67
CA ALA A 265 1.50 -3.67 -11.01
C ALA A 265 2.07 -2.99 -9.75
N ARG A 266 2.19 -3.79 -8.69
CA ARG A 266 2.74 -3.45 -7.38
C ARG A 266 4.21 -3.85 -7.33
N GLU A 267 5.09 -2.90 -7.06
CA GLU A 267 6.53 -3.16 -6.95
C GLU A 267 6.90 -3.54 -5.50
N TYR A 268 6.29 -2.88 -4.51
CA TYR A 268 6.44 -3.27 -3.11
C TYR A 268 5.34 -4.24 -2.67
N THR A 269 5.63 -5.54 -2.60
CA THR A 269 4.66 -6.61 -2.28
C THR A 269 4.59 -6.99 -0.79
N GLY A 270 5.43 -6.39 0.06
CA GLY A 270 5.50 -6.69 1.49
C GLY A 270 4.36 -6.09 2.33
N PRO A 271 4.27 -6.42 3.63
CA PRO A 271 3.18 -5.98 4.49
C PRO A 271 3.31 -4.50 4.91
N PHE A 272 2.27 -3.98 5.54
CA PHE A 272 2.17 -2.61 6.05
C PHE A 272 1.95 -2.61 7.56
N THR A 273 2.49 -1.60 8.24
CA THR A 273 2.33 -1.39 9.68
C THR A 273 1.72 -0.02 10.02
N ALA A 274 1.55 0.84 9.02
CA ALA A 274 1.08 2.20 9.24
C ALA A 274 0.29 2.74 8.06
N VAL A 275 -0.71 3.55 8.39
CA VAL A 275 -1.41 4.45 7.47
C VAL A 275 -0.88 5.86 7.71
N LYS A 276 -0.59 6.59 6.64
CA LYS A 276 -0.03 7.93 6.69
C LYS A 276 -0.81 8.86 5.77
N ILE A 277 -0.83 10.13 6.13
CA ILE A 277 -1.25 11.22 5.25
C ILE A 277 -0.05 12.13 5.06
N GLY A 278 0.36 12.30 3.81
CA GLY A 278 1.49 13.12 3.41
C GLY A 278 1.05 14.32 2.60
N GLY A 279 1.74 15.43 2.81
CA GLY A 279 1.61 16.64 2.00
C GLY A 279 2.93 17.35 1.85
N ILE A 280 3.10 18.13 0.79
CA ILE A 280 4.27 18.99 0.64
C ILE A 280 4.14 20.20 1.57
N PRO A 281 5.13 20.43 2.45
CA PRO A 281 5.17 21.63 3.25
C PRO A 281 5.70 22.82 2.44
N ARG A 282 5.36 24.03 2.90
CA ARG A 282 5.95 25.27 2.39
C ARG A 282 7.49 25.24 2.50
N ASP A 283 8.15 25.92 1.57
CA ASP A 283 9.60 26.19 1.64
C ASP A 283 9.94 26.91 2.96
N PRO A 284 10.83 26.37 3.81
CA PRO A 284 11.26 27.04 5.02
C PRO A 284 11.93 28.41 4.77
N ALA A 285 12.45 28.66 3.57
CA ALA A 285 13.05 29.94 3.20
C ALA A 285 12.04 31.11 3.21
N ASP A 286 10.74 30.81 3.16
CA ASP A 286 9.65 31.80 3.20
C ASP A 286 9.34 32.35 4.61
N GLY A 287 10.06 31.92 5.65
CA GLY A 287 10.18 32.69 6.90
C GLY A 287 9.14 32.46 7.99
N THR A 288 7.88 32.12 7.74
CA THR A 288 6.90 31.88 8.83
C THR A 288 5.73 30.99 8.42
N GLY A 289 5.48 29.93 9.21
CA GLY A 289 4.23 29.17 9.22
C GLY A 289 4.28 27.81 8.51
N CYS A 290 3.79 26.77 9.19
CA CYS A 290 3.54 25.42 8.65
C CYS A 290 2.51 25.42 7.50
N TRP A 291 1.76 26.52 7.39
CA TRP A 291 0.81 26.85 6.34
C TRP A 291 0.98 28.35 6.06
N GLY A 292 1.20 28.71 4.80
CA GLY A 292 1.49 30.10 4.45
C GLY A 292 0.29 31.02 4.63
N GLN A 293 0.32 31.86 5.66
CA GLN A 293 -0.54 33.05 5.74
C GLN A 293 -0.06 34.18 4.82
N ASP A 294 1.19 34.15 4.35
CA ASP A 294 1.86 35.38 3.87
C ASP A 294 1.79 35.63 2.35
N ASN A 295 1.31 34.67 1.54
CA ASN A 295 1.13 34.88 0.09
C ASN A 295 -0.35 34.87 -0.35
N ALA A 296 -1.26 34.50 0.54
CA ALA A 296 -2.65 34.85 0.41
C ALA A 296 -2.82 36.25 1.01
N PRO A 297 -3.45 37.24 0.35
CA PRO A 297 -3.82 38.47 1.06
C PRO A 297 -4.55 38.08 2.36
N VAL A 298 -4.36 38.82 3.45
CA VAL A 298 -4.80 38.49 4.84
C VAL A 298 -6.31 38.13 4.98
N ASN A 299 -7.08 38.19 3.89
CA ASN A 299 -8.49 37.81 3.77
C ASN A 299 -8.76 36.69 2.73
N ALA A 300 -7.72 35.99 2.25
CA ALA A 300 -7.79 34.88 1.31
C ALA A 300 -7.42 33.58 2.02
N TYR A 301 -7.94 33.38 3.22
CA TYR A 301 -8.23 32.02 3.62
C TYR A 301 -9.12 31.42 2.53
N PRO A 302 -8.69 30.33 1.87
CA PRO A 302 -9.60 29.64 0.99
C PRO A 302 -10.77 29.21 1.87
N THR A 303 -11.99 29.58 1.50
CA THR A 303 -13.19 29.10 2.19
C THR A 303 -13.39 27.59 1.98
N GLN A 304 -12.53 26.92 1.21
CA GLN A 304 -12.52 25.48 0.94
C GLN A 304 -11.07 24.99 0.84
N GLY A 305 -10.64 24.16 1.79
CA GLY A 305 -9.31 23.55 1.80
C GLY A 305 -9.17 22.44 0.78
N THR A 306 -7.94 21.95 0.60
CA THR A 306 -7.71 20.59 0.09
C THR A 306 -7.64 19.69 1.31
N ASP A 307 -8.43 18.63 1.33
CA ASP A 307 -8.59 17.76 2.49
C ASP A 307 -8.71 16.30 2.07
N ILE A 308 -8.22 15.45 2.96
CA ILE A 308 -8.47 14.01 2.95
C ILE A 308 -9.37 13.73 4.14
N ASP A 309 -10.42 12.95 3.90
CA ASP A 309 -11.41 12.54 4.88
C ASP A 309 -11.71 11.05 4.71
N ASP A 310 -12.54 10.48 5.59
CA ASP A 310 -13.12 9.14 5.51
C ASP A 310 -12.09 8.05 5.19
N VAL A 311 -10.95 8.07 5.88
CA VAL A 311 -9.89 7.09 5.66
C VAL A 311 -10.29 5.77 6.31
N LEU A 312 -10.51 4.77 5.47
CA LEU A 312 -10.97 3.44 5.82
C LEU A 312 -10.00 2.39 5.30
N LEU A 313 -9.54 1.50 6.19
CA LEU A 313 -8.74 0.33 5.86
C LEU A 313 -9.47 -0.94 6.34
N GLN A 314 -9.64 -1.93 5.47
CA GLN A 314 -10.36 -3.17 5.78
C GLN A 314 -9.86 -4.34 4.93
N GLY A 315 -10.21 -5.57 5.32
CA GLY A 315 -9.78 -6.78 4.63
C GLY A 315 -8.36 -7.19 4.99
N GLY A 316 -7.60 -7.73 4.01
CA GLY A 316 -6.20 -8.13 4.20
C GLY A 316 -5.97 -9.37 5.07
N GLU A 317 -4.71 -9.79 5.10
CA GLU A 317 -4.19 -10.82 6.00
C GLU A 317 -3.21 -10.18 6.98
N ALA A 318 -3.42 -10.43 8.26
CA ALA A 318 -2.55 -9.96 9.33
C ALA A 318 -1.54 -11.05 9.73
N TYR A 319 -0.29 -10.67 9.96
CA TYR A 319 0.80 -11.59 10.28
C TYR A 319 1.52 -11.14 11.56
N ASP A 320 1.90 -12.10 12.40
CA ASP A 320 2.83 -11.90 13.52
C ASP A 320 4.28 -12.07 13.03
N ILE A 321 4.85 -10.99 12.51
CA ILE A 321 6.23 -10.96 12.02
C ILE A 321 7.08 -10.14 13.00
N PRO A 322 8.15 -10.71 13.54
CA PRO A 322 9.13 -9.94 14.29
C PRO A 322 9.79 -8.91 13.36
N ALA A 323 9.58 -7.63 13.63
CA ALA A 323 10.15 -6.51 12.88
C ALA A 323 9.92 -6.60 11.35
N PRO A 324 8.65 -6.50 10.89
CA PRO A 324 8.28 -6.66 9.47
C PRO A 324 8.93 -5.64 8.54
N CYS A 325 9.53 -4.59 9.11
CA CYS A 325 10.15 -3.47 8.42
C CYS A 325 11.66 -3.39 8.65
N ASP A 326 12.30 -4.48 9.09
CA ASP A 326 13.75 -4.59 9.01
C ASP A 326 14.17 -5.00 7.58
N GLU A 327 15.46 -4.95 7.25
CA GLU A 327 15.99 -5.48 5.98
C GLU A 327 15.92 -7.01 5.88
N THR A 328 15.07 -7.64 6.69
CA THR A 328 14.84 -9.08 6.66
C THR A 328 13.88 -9.43 5.54
N GLY A 329 14.03 -10.63 5.03
CA GLY A 329 13.18 -11.21 4.00
C GLY A 329 13.21 -12.73 4.11
N ALA A 330 12.38 -13.39 3.32
CA ALA A 330 12.40 -14.83 3.20
C ALA A 330 13.73 -15.27 2.57
N CYS A 331 14.52 -15.99 3.35
CA CYS A 331 15.71 -16.68 2.90
C CYS A 331 15.41 -18.15 2.76
N CYS A 332 15.31 -18.60 1.52
CA CYS A 332 15.11 -19.99 1.19
C CYS A 332 16.41 -20.73 1.31
N LEU A 333 16.50 -21.65 2.26
CA LEU A 333 17.71 -22.45 2.48
C LEU A 333 17.97 -23.39 1.28
N PRO A 334 19.14 -24.04 1.23
CA PRO A 334 19.52 -24.89 0.09
C PRO A 334 18.60 -26.08 -0.14
N ASP A 335 17.88 -26.52 0.90
CA ASP A 335 16.85 -27.56 0.79
C ASP A 335 15.57 -27.07 0.08
N ARG A 336 15.47 -25.75 -0.21
CA ARG A 336 14.39 -25.06 -0.91
C ARG A 336 13.01 -25.17 -0.24
N VAL A 337 12.97 -25.69 0.98
CA VAL A 337 11.74 -25.89 1.75
C VAL A 337 11.84 -25.13 3.06
N THR A 338 12.99 -25.22 3.71
CA THR A 338 13.22 -24.46 4.92
C THR A 338 13.42 -23.01 4.53
N CYS A 339 12.64 -22.15 5.18
CA CYS A 339 12.77 -20.72 5.03
C CYS A 339 13.11 -20.09 6.37
N GLN A 340 14.00 -19.10 6.35
CA GLN A 340 14.32 -18.27 7.50
C GLN A 340 14.09 -16.80 7.19
N GLN A 341 13.47 -16.07 8.12
CA GLN A 341 13.32 -14.63 8.03
C GLN A 341 14.63 -13.97 8.50
N VAL A 342 15.51 -13.59 7.57
CA VAL A 342 16.85 -13.05 7.91
C VAL A 342 17.21 -11.88 6.99
N PRO A 343 18.16 -11.00 7.37
CA PRO A 343 18.67 -9.97 6.48
C PRO A 343 19.26 -10.54 5.18
N ALA A 344 19.18 -9.77 4.09
CA ALA A 344 19.76 -10.17 2.79
C ALA A 344 21.23 -10.60 2.91
N SER A 345 22.02 -9.88 3.73
CA SER A 345 23.43 -10.18 3.99
C SER A 345 23.66 -11.52 4.69
N VAL A 346 22.76 -11.89 5.61
CA VAL A 346 22.82 -13.18 6.32
C VAL A 346 22.45 -14.30 5.37
N CYS A 347 21.41 -14.11 4.54
CA CYS A 347 21.01 -15.08 3.53
C CYS A 347 22.12 -15.36 2.51
N ALA A 348 22.78 -14.30 2.02
CA ALA A 348 23.90 -14.41 1.09
C ALA A 348 25.12 -15.16 1.69
N GLY A 349 25.21 -15.27 3.01
CA GLY A 349 26.24 -16.05 3.71
C GLY A 349 25.97 -17.54 3.79
N ILE A 350 24.78 -18.02 3.41
CA ILE A 350 24.38 -19.43 3.45
C ILE A 350 24.56 -20.01 2.03
N GLU A 351 25.50 -20.94 1.87
CA GLU A 351 25.80 -21.57 0.58
C GLU A 351 24.58 -22.28 0.00
N GLY A 352 24.11 -21.85 -1.17
CA GLY A 352 22.94 -22.41 -1.86
C GLY A 352 21.60 -21.80 -1.46
N ALA A 353 21.58 -20.88 -0.49
CA ALA A 353 20.35 -20.18 -0.12
C ALA A 353 19.97 -19.12 -1.17
N THR A 354 18.70 -18.72 -1.20
CA THR A 354 18.19 -17.68 -2.09
C THR A 354 17.32 -16.71 -1.30
N PHE A 355 17.71 -15.45 -1.33
CA PHE A 355 16.95 -14.37 -0.72
C PHE A 355 15.83 -13.96 -1.68
N LYS A 356 14.58 -14.05 -1.23
CA LYS A 356 13.40 -13.73 -2.04
C LYS A 356 13.07 -12.23 -2.05
N GLY A 357 13.85 -11.41 -1.36
CA GLY A 357 13.70 -9.96 -1.30
C GLY A 357 13.29 -9.48 0.09
N THR A 358 13.56 -8.22 0.39
CA THR A 358 13.20 -7.58 1.65
C THR A 358 11.68 -7.57 1.88
N ALA A 359 11.27 -7.76 3.13
CA ALA A 359 9.87 -7.83 3.56
C ALA A 359 9.04 -8.96 2.91
N THR A 360 9.67 -9.87 2.16
CA THR A 360 9.03 -11.15 1.80
C THR A 360 8.97 -12.03 3.04
N ILE A 361 7.93 -12.86 3.14
CA ILE A 361 7.61 -13.64 4.33
C ILE A 361 7.75 -15.11 3.98
N CYS A 362 8.46 -15.85 4.81
CA CYS A 362 8.69 -17.26 4.61
C CYS A 362 7.40 -18.06 4.40
N GLY A 363 7.31 -18.77 3.27
CA GLY A 363 6.22 -19.70 2.98
C GLY A 363 4.96 -19.08 2.40
N VAL A 364 4.92 -17.76 2.16
CA VAL A 364 3.75 -17.08 1.59
C VAL A 364 4.14 -16.14 0.45
N GLY A 365 3.29 -16.11 -0.58
CA GLY A 365 3.44 -15.22 -1.74
C GLY A 365 4.87 -15.24 -2.32
N PRO A 366 5.50 -14.08 -2.56
CA PRO A 366 6.86 -13.99 -3.08
C PRO A 366 7.94 -14.61 -2.18
N GLY A 367 7.67 -14.81 -0.89
CA GLY A 367 8.60 -15.45 0.06
C GLY A 367 8.43 -16.97 0.17
N LYS A 368 7.59 -17.58 -0.68
CA LYS A 368 7.52 -19.04 -0.81
C LYS A 368 8.83 -19.56 -1.42
N CYS A 369 9.38 -20.61 -0.83
CA CYS A 369 10.68 -21.16 -1.24
C CYS A 369 10.61 -22.18 -2.37
N CYS A 370 9.40 -22.54 -2.74
CA CYS A 370 9.08 -23.34 -3.89
C CYS A 370 9.33 -22.57 -5.19
N ALA A 371 9.34 -23.29 -6.32
CA ALA A 371 9.40 -22.66 -7.63
C ALA A 371 8.16 -21.80 -7.87
N ASP A 372 8.33 -20.73 -8.65
CA ASP A 372 7.23 -19.86 -9.05
C ASP A 372 6.31 -20.59 -10.04
N VAL A 373 6.87 -21.48 -10.88
CA VAL A 373 6.13 -22.38 -11.75
C VAL A 373 5.64 -23.58 -10.92
N PRO A 374 4.32 -23.82 -10.84
CA PRO A 374 3.79 -24.97 -10.13
C PRO A 374 4.37 -26.27 -10.70
N PHE A 375 4.89 -27.12 -9.81
CA PHE A 375 5.50 -28.40 -10.14
C PHE A 375 6.84 -28.37 -10.88
N ASP A 376 7.42 -27.21 -11.19
CA ASP A 376 8.84 -27.09 -11.60
C ASP A 376 9.73 -27.38 -10.38
N ALA A 377 10.00 -28.66 -10.16
CA ALA A 377 10.59 -29.18 -8.95
C ALA A 377 12.12 -29.21 -9.03
N ASP A 378 12.72 -29.12 -10.21
CA ASP A 378 14.17 -28.99 -10.40
C ASP A 378 14.65 -27.59 -10.82
N PHE A 379 13.71 -26.64 -11.00
CA PHE A 379 13.91 -25.21 -11.18
C PHE A 379 14.60 -24.84 -12.49
N ASP A 380 14.37 -25.59 -13.56
CA ASP A 380 14.91 -25.26 -14.88
C ASP A 380 13.96 -24.38 -15.72
N GLY A 381 12.76 -24.11 -15.20
CA GLY A 381 11.81 -23.15 -15.75
C GLY A 381 10.75 -23.75 -16.66
N ASP A 382 10.62 -25.08 -16.71
CA ASP A 382 9.50 -25.78 -17.32
C ASP A 382 8.87 -26.82 -16.38
N VAL A 383 7.84 -27.53 -16.86
CA VAL A 383 7.21 -28.64 -16.12
C VAL A 383 7.27 -29.88 -16.97
N ASP A 384 8.13 -30.83 -16.58
CA ASP A 384 8.46 -31.96 -17.44
C ASP A 384 8.55 -33.32 -16.73
N MET A 385 9.19 -34.31 -17.37
CA MET A 385 9.28 -35.65 -16.83
C MET A 385 10.25 -35.78 -15.64
N ALA A 386 11.24 -34.89 -15.50
CA ALA A 386 12.10 -34.81 -14.33
C ALA A 386 11.29 -34.37 -13.10
N ASP A 387 10.41 -33.38 -13.29
CA ASP A 387 9.46 -32.93 -12.28
C ASP A 387 8.44 -33.99 -11.92
N PHE A 388 7.88 -34.66 -12.93
CA PHE A 388 6.95 -35.75 -12.71
C PHE A 388 7.59 -36.85 -11.86
N ALA A 389 8.86 -37.17 -12.10
CA ALA A 389 9.58 -38.14 -11.28
C ALA A 389 9.72 -37.67 -9.82
N LYS A 390 9.83 -36.36 -9.57
CA LYS A 390 9.84 -35.81 -8.21
C LYS A 390 8.45 -35.84 -7.58
N LEU A 391 7.40 -35.45 -8.30
CA LEU A 391 6.01 -35.65 -7.88
C LEU A 391 5.73 -37.10 -7.49
N GLN A 392 6.12 -38.06 -8.32
CA GLN A 392 5.94 -39.49 -8.06
C GLN A 392 6.61 -39.95 -6.77
N ARG A 393 7.81 -39.45 -6.46
CA ARG A 393 8.50 -39.74 -5.19
C ARG A 393 7.80 -39.13 -3.98
N CYS A 394 7.04 -38.07 -4.21
CA CYS A 394 6.36 -37.31 -3.18
C CYS A 394 4.91 -37.74 -2.91
N LEU A 395 4.32 -38.59 -3.76
CA LEU A 395 2.94 -39.07 -3.57
C LEU A 395 2.76 -39.73 -2.20
N THR A 396 1.76 -39.28 -1.44
CA THR A 396 1.38 -39.83 -0.13
C THR A 396 0.12 -40.70 -0.20
N ILE A 397 -0.26 -41.14 -1.40
CA ILE A 397 -1.41 -42.02 -1.65
C ILE A 397 -1.28 -43.30 -0.79
N GLY A 398 -2.30 -43.54 0.05
CA GLY A 398 -2.32 -44.70 0.96
C GLY A 398 -1.99 -44.39 2.41
N GLY A 399 -1.79 -43.11 2.75
CA GLY A 399 -1.58 -42.64 4.12
C GLY A 399 -0.10 -42.49 4.44
N GLY A 400 0.38 -41.26 4.34
CA GLY A 400 1.72 -40.82 4.73
C GLY A 400 1.71 -39.31 4.98
N THR A 401 2.64 -38.82 5.79
CA THR A 401 2.89 -37.38 5.93
C THR A 401 3.76 -36.91 4.78
N VAL A 402 3.47 -35.75 4.21
CA VAL A 402 4.32 -35.10 3.20
C VAL A 402 5.71 -34.86 3.79
N ALA A 403 6.74 -35.43 3.13
CA ALA A 403 8.13 -35.18 3.49
C ALA A 403 8.48 -33.70 3.26
N ASP A 404 9.44 -33.17 4.02
CA ASP A 404 9.79 -31.75 3.92
C ASP A 404 10.17 -31.38 2.48
N GLU A 405 11.02 -32.17 1.81
CA GLU A 405 11.42 -31.97 0.41
C GLU A 405 10.26 -31.96 -0.62
N CYS A 406 9.07 -32.40 -0.20
CA CYS A 406 7.88 -32.55 -1.03
C CYS A 406 6.82 -31.48 -0.77
N LYS A 407 6.97 -30.64 0.28
CA LYS A 407 5.98 -29.62 0.64
C LYS A 407 5.65 -28.64 -0.49
N CYS A 408 6.58 -28.43 -1.41
CA CYS A 408 6.37 -27.56 -2.57
C CYS A 408 5.45 -28.15 -3.64
N ILE A 409 5.18 -29.45 -3.57
CA ILE A 409 4.33 -30.18 -4.51
C ILE A 409 2.90 -30.32 -3.95
N ASP A 410 2.70 -30.22 -2.63
CA ASP A 410 1.39 -30.15 -1.97
C ASP A 410 0.76 -28.76 -2.20
N PHE A 411 0.20 -28.57 -3.39
CA PHE A 411 -0.18 -27.24 -3.88
C PHE A 411 -1.42 -26.66 -3.18
N ASP A 412 -2.32 -27.52 -2.68
CA ASP A 412 -3.50 -27.07 -1.92
C ASP A 412 -3.33 -27.13 -0.39
N ASP A 413 -2.10 -27.35 0.08
CA ASP A 413 -1.75 -27.45 1.49
C ASP A 413 -2.65 -28.44 2.26
N SER A 414 -3.09 -29.52 1.61
CA SER A 414 -3.96 -30.53 2.23
C SER A 414 -3.22 -31.41 3.23
N GLY A 415 -1.89 -31.33 3.26
CA GLY A 415 -1.01 -32.23 4.00
C GLY A 415 -0.87 -33.59 3.31
N ALA A 416 -1.28 -33.69 2.04
CA ALA A 416 -1.16 -34.87 1.20
C ALA A 416 -0.77 -34.48 -0.22
N ILE A 417 -0.08 -35.39 -0.92
CA ILE A 417 0.23 -35.23 -2.34
C ILE A 417 -0.42 -36.42 -3.01
N ASP A 418 -1.56 -36.20 -3.65
CA ASP A 418 -2.40 -37.28 -4.12
C ASP A 418 -2.83 -37.11 -5.58
N ALA A 419 -3.97 -37.70 -5.95
CA ALA A 419 -4.48 -37.60 -7.31
C ALA A 419 -4.75 -36.15 -7.73
N THR A 420 -5.09 -35.27 -6.78
CA THR A 420 -5.33 -33.85 -7.04
C THR A 420 -4.07 -33.14 -7.54
N GLU A 421 -2.90 -33.40 -6.94
CA GLU A 421 -1.62 -32.84 -7.40
C GLU A 421 -1.21 -33.42 -8.76
N VAL A 422 -1.49 -34.70 -9.01
CA VAL A 422 -1.25 -35.33 -10.32
C VAL A 422 -2.10 -34.72 -11.43
N GLU A 423 -3.36 -34.42 -11.14
CA GLU A 423 -4.25 -33.74 -12.08
C GLU A 423 -3.75 -32.31 -12.38
N LYS A 424 -3.35 -31.55 -11.37
CA LYS A 424 -2.77 -30.22 -11.55
C LYS A 424 -1.45 -30.27 -12.33
N PHE A 425 -0.58 -31.22 -12.02
CA PHE A 425 0.67 -31.45 -12.75
C PHE A 425 0.41 -31.64 -14.25
N ALA A 426 -0.54 -32.51 -14.61
CA ALA A 426 -0.85 -32.80 -16.00
C ALA A 426 -1.39 -31.59 -16.79
N LEU A 427 -1.94 -30.59 -16.10
CA LEU A 427 -2.35 -29.32 -16.72
C LEU A 427 -1.18 -28.36 -16.96
N CYS A 428 -0.13 -28.46 -16.15
CA CYS A 428 1.07 -27.63 -16.26
C CYS A 428 2.15 -28.24 -17.15
N ALA A 429 2.17 -29.57 -17.29
CA ALA A 429 3.18 -30.30 -18.04
C ALA A 429 3.29 -29.81 -19.50
N SER A 430 4.37 -29.10 -19.77
CA SER A 430 4.70 -28.50 -21.07
C SER A 430 5.77 -29.30 -21.81
N GLY A 431 6.65 -29.97 -21.05
CA GLY A 431 7.77 -30.78 -21.54
C GLY A 431 9.09 -30.02 -21.61
N GLU A 432 10.20 -30.78 -21.68
CA GLU A 432 11.58 -30.27 -21.65
C GLU A 432 11.82 -29.13 -22.66
N GLY A 433 12.31 -28.01 -22.14
CA GLY A 433 12.61 -26.77 -22.85
C GLY A 433 11.40 -25.90 -23.20
N ILE A 434 10.21 -26.15 -22.63
CA ILE A 434 8.99 -25.37 -22.91
C ILE A 434 8.48 -24.68 -21.62
N PRO A 435 8.77 -23.38 -21.42
CA PRO A 435 8.29 -22.61 -20.27
C PRO A 435 6.77 -22.43 -20.20
#